data_AF-A0A3A9W0P9-F1
#
_entry.id   AF-A0A3A9W0P9-F1
#
_cell.length_a   1.000
_cell.length_b   1.000
_cell.length_c   1.000
_cell.angle_alpha   90.00
_cell.angle_beta   90.00
_cell.angle_gamma   90.00
#
_symmetry.space_group_name_H-M   'P 1'
#
loop_
_entity.id
_entity.type
_entity.pdbx_description
1 polymer ?
#
loop_
_entity_poly.entity_id
_entity_poly.type
_entity_poly.pdbx_seq_one_letter_code
_entity_poly.pdbx_strand_id
1 'polypeptide(L)' 'MKLNLLSCDAQRPDKRAIVKCIAEISSNINESLASEITDILLEGDAVDIEMEDKNAGSGLRALRKLSIDYEIVE' A
#
# COMPACT_ATOMS: atom_id res chain seq x y z
N MET A 1 -10.99 -0.11 -7.28
CA MET A 1 -11.15 -1.25 -6.35
C MET A 1 -10.67 -0.89 -4.95
N LYS A 2 -11.21 -1.49 -3.89
CA LYS A 2 -10.68 -1.31 -2.52
C LYS A 2 -9.68 -2.41 -2.19
N LEU A 3 -8.64 -2.05 -1.43
CA LEU A 3 -7.63 -2.96 -0.94
C LEU A 3 -7.47 -2.74 0.55
N ASN A 4 -7.39 -3.83 1.31
CA ASN A 4 -6.97 -3.80 2.69
C ASN A 4 -5.51 -4.26 2.76
N LEU A 5 -4.59 -3.40 3.20
CA LEU A 5 -3.18 -3.75 3.41
C LEU A 5 -3.05 -4.29 4.83
N LEU A 6 -2.62 -5.55 4.95
CA LEU A 6 -2.66 -6.28 6.22
C LEU A 6 -1.36 -6.11 7.02
N SER A 7 -0.22 -6.32 6.37
CA SER A 7 1.09 -6.28 7.00
C SER A 7 2.20 -6.11 5.98
N CYS A 8 3.41 -5.83 6.47
CA CYS A 8 4.64 -5.85 5.67
C CYS A 8 5.63 -6.87 6.24
N ASP A 9 5.88 -7.94 5.49
CA ASP A 9 6.76 -9.04 5.88
C ASP A 9 8.22 -8.83 5.46
N ALA A 10 8.55 -7.64 4.96
CA ALA A 10 9.91 -7.32 4.57
C ALA A 10 10.83 -7.27 5.80
N GLN A 11 11.95 -8.02 5.77
CA GLN A 11 12.96 -8.00 6.84
C GLN A 11 13.52 -6.59 7.11
N ARG A 12 13.57 -5.75 6.07
CA ARG A 12 13.93 -4.32 6.14
C ARG A 12 12.98 -3.55 5.24
N PRO A 13 11.83 -3.07 5.77
CA PRO A 13 10.84 -2.37 4.96
C PRO A 13 11.42 -1.05 4.44
N ASP A 14 11.40 -0.86 3.13
CA ASP A 14 11.78 0.41 2.52
C ASP A 14 10.59 1.37 2.59
N LYS A 15 10.51 2.10 3.71
CA LYS A 15 9.45 3.08 3.97
C LYS A 15 9.22 4.02 2.78
N ARG A 16 10.28 4.51 2.15
CA ARG A 16 10.16 5.48 1.04
C ARG A 16 9.51 4.84 -0.18
N ALA A 17 9.90 3.61 -0.50
CA ALA A 17 9.31 2.89 -1.62
C ALA A 17 7.84 2.53 -1.35
N ILE A 18 7.48 2.19 -0.11
CA ILE A 18 6.10 1.90 0.30
C ILE A 18 5.22 3.16 0.19
N VAL A 19 5.65 4.28 0.78
CA VAL A 19 4.94 5.56 0.70
C VAL A 19 4.68 5.95 -0.75
N LYS A 20 5.72 5.91 -1.59
CA LYS A 20 5.59 6.24 -3.00
C LYS A 20 4.64 5.29 -3.73
N CYS A 21 4.72 3.99 -3.44
CA CYS A 21 3.82 3.00 -4.03
C CYS A 21 2.38 3.28 -3.65
N ILE A 22 2.07 3.51 -2.37
CA ILE A 22 0.70 3.78 -1.90
C ILE A 22 0.17 5.06 -2.55
N ALA A 23 0.96 6.13 -2.59
CA ALA A 23 0.58 7.40 -3.21
C ALA A 23 0.34 7.27 -4.73
N GLU A 24 1.10 6.42 -5.44
CA GLU A 24 0.96 6.23 -6.89
C GLU A 24 -0.24 5.37 -7.29
N ILE A 25 -0.59 4.37 -6.47
CA ILE A 25 -1.67 3.42 -6.81
C ILE A 25 -3.04 3.91 -6.32
N SER A 26 -3.06 4.73 -5.28
CA SER A 26 -4.31 5.15 -4.63
C SER A 26 -4.97 6.32 -5.36
N SER A 27 -6.30 6.33 -5.42
CA SER A 27 -7.07 7.40 -6.08
C SER A 27 -7.12 8.70 -5.29
N ASN A 28 -7.11 8.62 -3.96
CA ASN A 28 -7.41 9.74 -3.06
C ASN A 28 -6.35 9.96 -1.95
N ILE A 29 -5.18 9.34 -2.08
CA ILE A 29 -4.13 9.40 -1.05
C ILE A 29 -2.94 10.17 -1.61
N ASN A 30 -2.57 11.25 -0.92
CA ASN A 30 -1.37 12.04 -1.25
C ASN A 30 -0.13 11.48 -0.52
N GLU A 31 1.05 11.98 -0.84
CA GLU A 31 2.32 11.49 -0.27
C GLU A 31 2.38 11.64 1.26
N SER A 32 1.80 12.70 1.83
CA SER A 32 1.73 12.90 3.29
C SER A 32 0.88 11.83 3.99
N LEU A 33 -0.35 11.60 3.49
CA LEU A 33 -1.24 10.57 4.02
C LEU A 33 -0.65 9.17 3.80
N ALA A 34 -0.01 8.93 2.66
CA ALA A 34 0.68 7.68 2.40
C ALA A 34 1.82 7.43 3.40
N SER A 35 2.51 8.48 3.87
CA SER A 35 3.49 8.37 4.95
C SER A 35 2.87 7.88 6.25
N GLU A 36 1.77 8.50 6.68
CA GLU A 36 1.06 8.12 7.90
C GLU A 36 0.55 6.67 7.82
N ILE A 37 -0.08 6.31 6.70
CA ILE A 37 -0.59 4.95 6.44
C ILE A 37 0.54 3.92 6.44
N THR A 38 1.70 4.28 5.86
CA THR A 38 2.87 3.39 5.87
C THR A 38 3.38 3.16 7.27
N ASP A 39 3.41 4.20 8.12
CA ASP A 39 3.83 4.03 9.50
C ASP A 39 2.87 3.11 10.28
N ILE A 40 1.54 3.29 10.10
CA ILE A 40 0.51 2.40 10.68
C ILE A 40 0.70 0.95 10.23
N LEU A 41 0.89 0.73 8.92
CA LEU A 41 1.11 -0.61 8.35
C LEU A 41 2.36 -1.29 8.93
N LEU A 42 3.41 -0.52 9.18
CA LEU A 42 4.67 -1.03 9.73
C LEU A 42 4.63 -1.23 11.25
N GLU A 43 3.68 -0.60 11.94
CA GLU A 43 3.33 -0.89 13.33
C GLU A 43 2.54 -2.20 13.46
N GLY A 44 2.03 -2.74 12.33
CA GLY A 44 1.32 -4.01 12.25
C GLY A 44 -0.20 -3.88 12.20
N ASP A 45 -0.70 -2.65 12.01
CA ASP A 45 -2.12 -2.38 11.88
C ASP A 45 -2.55 -2.39 10.41
N ALA A 46 -3.71 -2.99 10.15
CA ALA A 46 -4.27 -3.06 8.81
C ALA A 46 -4.85 -1.70 8.36
N VAL A 47 -4.70 -1.37 7.08
CA VAL A 47 -5.12 -0.09 6.51
C VAL A 47 -5.82 -0.27 5.16
N ASP A 48 -6.96 0.38 5.02
CA ASP A 48 -7.74 0.36 3.79
C ASP A 48 -7.30 1.48 2.84
N ILE A 49 -7.10 1.14 1.57
CA ILE A 49 -6.83 2.09 0.49
C ILE A 49 -7.76 1.84 -0.70
N GLU A 50 -8.05 2.91 -1.44
CA GLU A 50 -8.82 2.83 -2.68
C GLU A 50 -7.88 2.98 -3.87
N MET A 51 -7.83 1.98 -4.74
CA MET A 51 -6.91 1.91 -5.88
C MET A 51 -7.64 2.18 -7.21
N GLU A 52 -6.99 2.90 -8.12
CA GLU A 52 -7.52 3.12 -9.47
C GLU A 52 -7.40 1.87 -10.36
N ASP A 53 -8.51 1.48 -11.01
CA ASP A 53 -8.57 0.26 -11.85
C ASP A 53 -7.65 0.31 -13.07
N LYS A 54 -7.35 1.51 -13.60
CA LYS A 54 -6.52 1.67 -14.81
C LYS A 54 -5.09 1.15 -14.62
N ASN A 55 -4.58 1.08 -13.39
CA ASN A 55 -3.20 0.68 -13.08
C ASN A 55 -3.12 -0.49 -12.09
N ALA A 56 -4.22 -1.24 -11.90
CA ALA A 56 -4.29 -2.29 -10.91
C ALA A 56 -3.20 -3.36 -11.08
N GLY A 57 -2.91 -3.80 -12.31
CA GLY A 57 -1.90 -4.81 -12.58
C GLY A 57 -0.48 -4.40 -12.16
N SER A 58 -0.10 -3.14 -12.39
CA SER A 58 1.19 -2.60 -11.95
C SER A 58 1.23 -2.34 -10.45
N GLY A 59 0.13 -1.85 -9.88
CA GLY A 59 0.01 -1.58 -8.44
C GLY A 59 0.11 -2.84 -7.59
N LEU A 60 -0.68 -3.87 -7.90
CA LEU A 60 -0.64 -5.18 -7.22
C LEU A 60 0.73 -5.88 -7.37
N ARG A 61 1.45 -5.59 -8.46
CA ARG A 61 2.83 -6.07 -8.63
C ARG A 61 3.82 -5.31 -7.76
N ALA A 62 3.64 -4.00 -7.59
CA ALA A 62 4.49 -3.18 -6.72
C ALA A 62 4.33 -3.59 -5.26
N LEU A 63 3.09 -3.80 -4.78
CA LEU A 63 2.80 -4.30 -3.42
C LEU A 63 3.52 -5.62 -3.13
N ARG A 64 3.42 -6.61 -4.05
CA ARG A 64 4.14 -7.89 -3.92
C ARG A 64 5.66 -7.74 -3.86
N LYS A 65 6.24 -6.82 -4.63
CA LYS A 65 7.70 -6.56 -4.58
C LYS A 65 8.14 -5.97 -3.24
N LEU A 66 7.26 -5.20 -2.60
CA LEU A 66 7.50 -4.60 -1.30
C LEU A 66 7.17 -5.55 -0.14
N SER A 67 6.77 -6.79 -0.44
CA SER A 67 6.33 -7.79 0.56
C SER A 67 5.21 -7.25 1.44
N ILE A 68 4.25 -6.53 0.83
CA ILE A 68 3.03 -6.08 1.49
C ILE A 68 1.95 -7.10 1.20
N ASP A 69 1.37 -7.64 2.27
CA ASP A 69 0.21 -8.48 2.20
C ASP A 69 -1.04 -7.62 2.07
N TYR A 70 -1.91 -8.01 1.14
CA TYR A 70 -3.14 -7.29 0.86
C TYR A 70 -4.29 -8.23 0.56
N GLU A 71 -5.48 -7.76 0.85
CA GLU A 71 -6.74 -8.39 0.49
C GLU A 71 -7.52 -7.44 -0.43
N ILE A 72 -8.07 -7.97 -1.52
CA ILE A 72 -8.93 -7.18 -2.40
C ILE A 72 -10.34 -7.20 -1.81
N VAL A 73 -10.84 -6.02 -1.47
CA VAL A 73 -12.18 -5.82 -0.92
C VAL A 73 -13.03 -5.16 -2.01
N GLU A 74 -14.26 -5.65 -2.22
CA GLU A 74 -15.14 -5.23 -3.32
C GLU A 74 -15.47 -3.72 -3.29
#